data_AF-A0A9E2G3X3-F1
#
_entry.id   AF-A0A9E2G3X3-F1
#
_cell.length_a   1.000
_cell.length_b   1.000
_cell.length_c   1.000
_cell.angle_alpha   90.00
_cell.angle_beta   90.00
_cell.angle_gamma   90.00
#
_symmetry.space_group_name_H-M   'P 1'
#
loop_
_entity.id
_entity.type
_entity.pdbx_description
1 polymer ?
#
loop_
_entity_poly.entity_id
_entity_poly.type
_entity_poly.pdbx_seq_one_letter_code
_entity_poly.pdbx_strand_id
1 'polypeptide(L)' 'MTRKAPVHEPHKIKTIRLLNFPTLEERKRHLVDAKFNVLNLTQDQLNFDMFSLGTSAVSQEQLSGQLLG' A
#
# COMPACT_ATOMS: atom_id res chain seq x y z
N MET A 1 34.55 -2.96 -2.59
CA MET A 1 33.16 -3.46 -2.61
C MET A 1 32.46 -2.85 -3.82
N THR A 2 32.26 -3.62 -4.89
CA THR A 2 31.55 -3.19 -6.09
C THR A 2 30.07 -3.01 -5.77
N ARG A 3 29.55 -1.78 -5.88
CA ARG A 3 28.12 -1.50 -5.70
C ARG A 3 27.36 -2.11 -6.88
N LYS A 4 26.63 -3.20 -6.64
CA LYS A 4 25.69 -3.75 -7.63
C LYS A 4 24.59 -2.70 -7.83
N ALA A 5 24.35 -2.27 -9.08
CA ALA A 5 23.26 -1.35 -9.37
C ALA A 5 21.94 -1.97 -8.90
N PRO A 6 21.03 -1.19 -8.28
CA PRO A 6 19.74 -1.70 -7.85
C PRO A 6 18.96 -2.22 -9.07
N VAL A 7 18.35 -3.40 -8.92
CA VAL A 7 17.55 -4.03 -9.97
C VAL A 7 16.29 -3.20 -10.18
N HIS A 8 16.02 -2.81 -11.41
CA HIS A 8 14.79 -2.12 -11.78
C HIS A 8 13.60 -3.08 -11.75
N GLU A 9 12.41 -2.56 -11.44
CA GLU A 9 11.17 -3.32 -11.47
C GLU A 9 10.92 -3.85 -12.90
N PRO A 10 10.65 -5.17 -13.09
CA PRO A 10 10.46 -5.76 -14.40
C PRO A 10 9.04 -5.52 -14.97
N HIS A 11 8.39 -4.44 -14.57
CA HIS A 11 7.05 -4.05 -14.99
C HIS A 11 6.90 -2.53 -14.93
N LYS A 12 5.88 -2.00 -15.61
CA LYS A 12 5.52 -0.58 -15.57
C LYS A 12 4.21 -0.42 -14.83
N ILE A 13 4.09 0.69 -14.10
CA ILE A 13 2.83 1.09 -13.45
C ILE A 13 1.78 1.35 -14.54
N LYS A 14 0.64 0.67 -14.45
CA LYS A 14 -0.50 0.83 -15.38
C LYS A 14 -1.57 1.75 -14.82
N THR A 15 -1.82 1.65 -13.52
CA THR A 15 -2.80 2.45 -12.76
C THR A 15 -2.21 2.79 -11.40
N ILE A 16 -2.65 3.89 -10.80
CA ILE A 16 -2.23 4.32 -9.46
C ILE A 16 -3.40 4.33 -8.49
N ARG A 17 -3.11 4.08 -7.21
CA ARG A 17 -4.03 4.35 -6.10
C ARG A 17 -3.49 5.52 -5.30
N LEU A 18 -4.33 6.51 -5.05
CA LEU A 18 -3.94 7.65 -4.21
C LEU A 18 -3.75 7.17 -2.76
N LEU A 19 -2.66 7.64 -2.14
CA LEU A 19 -2.38 7.39 -0.72
C LEU A 19 -2.67 8.67 0.06
N ASN A 20 -3.24 8.52 1.25
CA ASN A 20 -3.37 9.62 2.18
C ASN A 20 -2.05 9.82 2.92
N PHE A 21 -1.71 11.09 3.21
CA PHE A 21 -0.51 11.45 3.96
C PHE A 21 -0.88 12.30 5.18
N PRO A 22 -1.48 11.69 6.23
CA PRO A 22 -1.73 12.37 7.48
C PRO A 22 -0.45 12.96 8.08
N THR A 23 -0.60 14.15 8.65
CA THR A 23 0.42 14.83 9.45
C THR A 23 0.83 14.01 10.66
N LEU A 24 1.96 14.36 11.29
CA LEU A 24 2.41 13.67 12.49
C LEU A 24 1.36 13.71 13.62
N GLU A 25 0.68 14.84 13.79
CA GLU A 25 -0.33 15.01 14.84
C GLU A 25 -1.60 14.20 14.59
N GLU A 26 -2.03 14.08 13.33
CA GLU A 26 -3.12 13.18 12.95
C GLU A 26 -2.76 11.72 13.20
N ARG A 27 -1.53 11.31 12.84
CA ARG A 27 -1.06 9.94 13.11
C ARG A 27 -1.02 9.62 14.60
N LYS A 28 -0.57 10.55 15.45
CA LYS A 28 -0.61 10.37 16.92
C LYS A 28 -2.03 10.18 17.41
N ARG A 29 -2.97 11.01 16.93
CA ARG A 29 -4.39 10.92 17.29
C ARG A 29 -4.99 9.58 16.87
N HIS A 30 -4.77 9.16 15.62
CA HIS A 30 -5.21 7.86 15.12
C HIS A 30 -4.68 6.70 15.98
N LEU A 31 -3.41 6.76 16.40
CA LEU A 31 -2.83 5.73 17.28
C LEU A 31 -3.46 5.71 18.68
N VAL A 32 -3.73 6.88 19.26
CA VAL A 32 -4.43 6.98 20.56
C VAL A 32 -5.85 6.42 20.45
N ASP A 33 -6.59 6.83 19.42
CA ASP A 33 -7.98 6.38 19.18
C ASP A 33 -8.04 4.86 18.91
N ALA A 34 -7.04 4.33 18.21
CA ALA A 34 -6.86 2.89 17.96
C ALA A 34 -6.41 2.11 19.21
N LYS A 35 -6.25 2.78 20.37
CA LYS A 35 -5.72 2.20 21.62
C LYS A 35 -4.35 1.56 21.43
N PHE A 36 -3.53 2.18 20.60
CA PHE A 36 -2.20 1.71 20.20
C PHE A 36 -2.18 0.31 19.55
N ASN A 37 -3.33 -0.20 19.11
CA ASN A 37 -3.42 -1.43 18.34
C ASN A 37 -3.59 -1.10 16.85
N VAL A 38 -2.55 -1.37 16.05
CA VAL A 38 -2.52 -1.06 14.62
C VAL A 38 -3.59 -1.80 13.80
N LEU A 39 -4.12 -2.92 14.31
CA LEU A 39 -5.22 -3.66 13.67
C LEU A 39 -6.53 -2.87 13.66
N ASN A 40 -6.66 -1.87 14.53
CA ASN A 40 -7.85 -1.02 14.60
C ASN A 40 -7.76 0.20 13.66
N LEU A 41 -6.66 0.37 12.93
CA LEU A 41 -6.49 1.45 11.97
C LEU A 41 -7.17 1.12 10.64
N THR A 42 -7.71 2.15 9.99
CA THR A 42 -8.29 2.04 8.64
C THR A 42 -7.25 2.40 7.58
N GLN A 43 -7.48 2.01 6.31
CA GLN A 43 -6.53 2.29 5.24
C GLN A 43 -6.30 3.79 5.00
N ASP A 44 -7.28 4.64 5.25
CA ASP A 44 -7.15 6.10 5.10
C ASP A 44 -6.27 6.74 6.19
N GLN A 45 -5.98 6.01 7.26
CA GLN A 45 -5.15 6.45 8.38
C GLN A 45 -3.68 6.00 8.25
N LEU A 46 -3.36 5.23 7.20
CA LEU A 46 -2.06 4.64 6.95
C LEU A 46 -1.46 5.16 5.63
N ASN A 47 -0.15 5.39 5.62
CA ASN A 47 0.56 5.72 4.38
C ASN A 47 0.90 4.45 3.58
N PHE A 48 1.51 3.47 4.27
CA PHE A 48 1.95 2.20 3.70
C PHE A 48 1.49 1.05 4.59
N ASP A 49 0.70 0.15 4.02
CA ASP A 49 0.24 -1.06 4.69
C ASP A 49 1.19 -2.22 4.38
N MET A 50 1.93 -2.66 5.40
CA MET A 50 2.87 -3.78 5.33
C MET A 50 2.39 -4.98 6.16
N PHE A 51 1.15 -4.95 6.66
CA PHE A 51 0.61 -5.95 7.57
C PHE A 51 -0.46 -6.83 6.91
N SER A 52 -1.36 -6.23 6.13
CA SER A 52 -2.52 -6.93 5.58
C SER A 52 -2.14 -7.92 4.47
N LEU A 53 -2.92 -9.00 4.37
CA LEU A 53 -2.83 -9.99 3.29
C LEU A 53 -3.70 -9.58 2.09
N GLY A 54 -3.35 -10.05 0.89
CA GLY A 54 -4.13 -9.78 -0.32
C GLY A 54 -3.96 -8.35 -0.86
N THR A 55 -2.89 -7.66 -0.50
CA THR A 55 -2.59 -6.26 -0.88
C THR A 55 -1.78 -6.14 -2.19
N SER A 56 -1.57 -7.24 -2.91
CA SER A 56 -0.81 -7.24 -4.16
C SER A 56 -1.55 -6.50 -5.28
N ALA A 57 -0.80 -5.73 -6.08
CA ALA A 57 -1.32 -5.16 -7.33
C ALA A 57 -1.53 -6.27 -8.37
N VAL A 58 -2.66 -6.22 -9.09
CA VAL A 58 -2.98 -7.15 -10.18
C VAL A 58 -2.48 -6.60 -11.52
N SER A 59 -2.15 -7.51 -12.45
CA SER A 59 -1.79 -7.15 -13.83
C SER A 59 -3.02 -6.82 -14.67
N GLN A 60 -2.81 -6.18 -15.82
CA GLN A 60 -3.89 -5.87 -16.76
C GLN A 60 -4.57 -7.14 -17.32
N GLU A 61 -3.81 -8.24 -17.47
CA GLU A 61 -4.31 -9.54 -17.92
C GLU A 61 -5.16 -10.23 -16.84
N GLN A 62 -4.75 -10.11 -15.57
CA GLN A 62 -5.53 -10.62 -14.44
C GLN A 62 -6.86 -9.85 -14.31
N LEU A 63 -6.83 -8.53 -14.50
CA LEU A 63 -8.05 -7.71 -14.48
C LEU A 63 -8.95 -7.98 -15.68
N SER A 64 -8.40 -8.12 -16.90
CA SER A 64 -9.21 -8.46 -18.08
C SER A 64 -9.83 -9.85 -17.96
N GLY A 65 -9.13 -10.79 -17.35
CA GLY A 65 -9.65 -12.13 -17.05
C GLY A 65 -10.91 -12.14 -16.18
N GLN A 66 -11.10 -11.13 -15.31
CA GLN A 66 -12.30 -10.99 -14.49
C GLN A 66 -13.55 -10.59 -15.28
N LEU A 67 -13.38 -10.11 -16.53
CA LEU A 67 -14.46 -9.60 -17.38
C LEU A 67 -14.92 -10.62 -18.44
N LEU A 68 -14.38 -11.84 -18.43
CA LEU A 68 -14.57 -12.82 -19.51
C LEU A 68 -15.88 -13.62 -19.45
N GLY A 69 -16.69 -13.47 -18.39
CA GLY A 69 -18.10 -13.92 -18.30
C GLY A 69 -18.44 -15.26 -18.92
#